data_AF-A0A971U441-F1
#
_entry.id   AF-A0A971U441-F1
#
_cell.length_a   1.000
_cell.length_b   1.000
_cell.length_c   1.000
_cell.angle_alpha   90.00
_cell.angle_beta   90.00
_cell.angle_gamma   90.00
#
_symmetry.space_group_name_H-M   'P 1'
#
loop_
_entity.id
_entity.type
_entity.pdbx_description
1 polymer ?
#
loop_
_entity_poly.entity_id
_entity_poly.type
_entity_poly.pdbx_seq_one_letter_code
_entity_poly.pdbx_strand_id
1 'polypeptide(L)'
;MKKSGIIFLFLVLGLSGCNNSNVLPGAKIGYLEKYHCWPYDVTVFSVKNIKIDSLFYTYPLKRYFGNNTKYNISTWKKYDDSDTLIWSGMNKVLEQCDDNIELYMHIMKGEEIYYSGSYQYMKNREGKQERSYKKILFLDLKSNKLHIFKDVNKTSILVFCPY
;
A
#
# COMPACT_ATOMS: atom_id res chain seq x y z
N MET A 1 38.70 -51.46 8.58
CA MET A 1 37.33 -51.51 8.01
C MET A 1 36.46 -50.46 8.70
N LYS A 2 35.77 -49.65 7.88
CA LYS A 2 34.69 -48.68 8.16
C LYS A 2 34.87 -47.68 9.33
N LYS A 3 35.52 -46.55 9.02
CA LYS A 3 35.36 -45.28 9.74
C LYS A 3 34.03 -44.66 9.29
N SER A 4 33.07 -44.55 10.20
CA SER A 4 31.81 -43.82 9.94
C SER A 4 32.09 -42.33 9.83
N GLY A 5 31.90 -41.79 8.63
CA GLY A 5 31.86 -40.36 8.40
C GLY A 5 30.53 -39.79 8.88
N ILE A 6 30.58 -38.71 9.65
CA ILE A 6 29.44 -37.80 9.82
C ILE A 6 29.94 -36.41 9.44
N ILE A 7 29.44 -35.98 8.29
CA ILE A 7 29.49 -34.63 7.74
C ILE A 7 28.62 -33.75 8.65
N PHE A 8 29.19 -32.71 9.26
CA PHE A 8 28.43 -31.59 9.81
C PHE A 8 28.97 -30.27 9.25
N LEU A 9 28.89 -30.18 7.93
CA LEU A 9 29.01 -28.94 7.17
C LEU A 9 27.59 -28.40 7.01
N PHE A 10 27.11 -27.53 7.91
CA PHE A 10 26.03 -26.55 7.67
C PHE A 10 25.78 -25.74 8.94
N LEU A 11 26.66 -24.77 9.21
CA LEU A 11 26.38 -23.67 10.15
C LEU A 11 26.51 -22.33 9.40
N VAL A 12 25.92 -22.29 8.21
CA VAL A 12 25.64 -21.09 7.40
C VAL A 12 24.12 -20.92 7.36
N LEU A 13 23.51 -20.69 8.53
CA LEU A 13 22.09 -20.33 8.65
C LEU A 13 21.87 -19.18 9.66
N GLY A 14 22.84 -18.26 9.73
CA GLY A 14 22.68 -16.96 10.39
C GLY A 14 22.16 -15.84 9.47
N LEU A 15 21.69 -16.17 8.26
CA LEU A 15 21.05 -15.22 7.35
C LEU A 15 19.53 -15.26 7.55
N SER A 16 19.04 -14.60 8.60
CA SER A 16 17.62 -14.22 8.66
C SER A 16 17.41 -12.96 9.51
N GLY A 17 18.19 -11.91 9.21
CA GLY A 17 17.75 -10.56 9.52
C GLY A 17 16.62 -10.19 8.56
N CYS A 18 15.38 -10.43 8.97
CA CYS A 18 14.19 -9.94 8.28
C CYS A 18 14.37 -8.45 7.96
N ASN A 19 14.41 -8.09 6.67
CA ASN A 19 14.09 -6.73 6.25
C ASN A 19 12.60 -6.51 6.54
N ASN A 20 12.26 -6.18 7.80
CA ASN A 20 10.97 -5.59 8.11
C ASN A 20 10.98 -4.21 7.46
N SER A 21 10.49 -4.15 6.23
CA SER A 21 10.19 -2.91 5.53
C SER A 21 9.13 -2.18 6.36
N ASN A 22 9.57 -1.31 7.27
CA ASN A 22 8.69 -0.53 8.12
C ASN A 22 7.87 0.42 7.24
N VAL A 23 6.55 0.20 7.23
CA VAL A 23 5.58 1.00 6.47
C VAL A 23 5.40 2.38 7.09
N LEU A 24 5.54 2.44 8.41
CA LEU A 24 5.39 3.62 9.24
C LEU A 24 6.57 3.69 10.20
N PRO A 25 7.16 4.88 10.43
CA PRO A 25 8.27 5.03 11.37
C PRO A 25 7.78 4.82 12.81
N GLY A 26 8.39 3.87 13.53
CA GLY A 26 8.14 3.65 14.96
C GLY A 26 6.76 3.13 15.35
N ALA A 27 5.86 2.91 14.39
CA ALA A 27 4.50 2.45 14.66
C ALA A 27 4.46 0.95 14.96
N LYS A 28 3.62 0.56 15.92
CA LYS A 28 3.25 -0.83 16.15
C LYS A 28 2.04 -1.16 15.28
N ILE A 29 2.15 -2.18 14.44
CA ILE A 29 1.12 -2.59 13.48
C ILE A 29 0.57 -3.95 13.90
N GLY A 30 -0.74 -4.05 14.07
CA GLY A 30 -1.44 -5.31 14.39
C GLY A 30 -2.50 -5.60 13.34
N TYR A 31 -2.50 -6.81 12.78
CA TYR A 31 -3.52 -7.23 11.82
C TYR A 31 -4.93 -7.18 12.44
N LEU A 32 -5.91 -6.70 11.68
CA LEU A 32 -7.33 -6.72 12.06
C LEU A 32 -8.09 -7.68 11.15
N GLU A 33 -8.11 -7.36 9.86
CA GLU A 33 -8.96 -8.06 8.90
C GLU A 33 -8.45 -7.95 7.47
N LYS A 34 -9.05 -8.76 6.61
CA LYS A 34 -8.83 -8.76 5.18
C LYS A 34 -10.17 -9.00 4.49
N TYR A 35 -10.50 -8.17 3.51
CA TYR A 35 -11.68 -8.32 2.66
C TYR A 35 -11.32 -7.97 1.21
N HIS A 36 -12.29 -8.18 0.33
CA HIS A 36 -12.18 -7.86 -1.08
C HIS A 36 -13.07 -6.67 -1.40
N CYS A 37 -12.48 -5.61 -1.96
CA CYS A 37 -13.23 -4.50 -2.53
C CYS A 37 -12.81 -4.35 -3.98
N TRP A 38 -13.64 -4.83 -4.90
CA TRP A 38 -13.29 -4.87 -6.31
C TRP A 38 -12.79 -3.52 -6.84
N PRO A 39 -11.66 -3.48 -7.58
CA PRO A 39 -10.79 -4.58 -8.00
C PRO A 39 -9.67 -4.97 -7.01
N TYR A 40 -9.68 -4.44 -5.80
CA TYR A 40 -8.61 -4.53 -4.80
C TYR A 40 -8.85 -5.61 -3.74
N ASP A 41 -7.77 -6.25 -3.31
CA ASP A 41 -7.72 -6.89 -1.99
C ASP A 41 -7.30 -5.85 -0.96
N VAL A 42 -8.05 -5.74 0.14
CA VAL A 42 -7.74 -4.79 1.22
C VAL A 42 -7.35 -5.56 2.47
N THR A 43 -6.23 -5.16 3.06
CA THR A 43 -5.80 -5.63 4.38
C THR A 43 -5.81 -4.46 5.35
N VAL A 44 -6.48 -4.61 6.48
CA VAL A 44 -6.61 -3.56 7.49
C VAL A 44 -5.78 -3.93 8.71
N PHE A 45 -5.03 -2.95 9.21
CA PHE A 45 -4.22 -3.08 10.40
C PHE A 45 -4.59 -2.00 11.41
N SER A 46 -4.60 -2.36 12.68
CA SER A 46 -4.51 -1.40 13.78
C SER A 46 -3.10 -0.84 13.85
N VAL A 47 -3.00 0.44 14.17
CA VAL A 47 -1.72 1.14 14.32
C VAL A 47 -1.66 1.86 15.66
N LYS A 48 -0.50 1.82 16.32
CA LYS A 48 -0.25 2.51 17.58
C LYS A 48 1.11 3.22 17.53
N ASN A 49 1.27 4.24 18.37
CA ASN A 49 2.50 5.04 18.48
C ASN A 49 2.88 5.76 17.18
N ILE A 50 1.90 6.25 16.44
CA ILE A 50 2.13 7.03 15.23
C ILE A 50 2.67 8.40 15.63
N LYS A 51 3.70 8.88 14.94
CA LYS A 51 4.19 10.24 15.04
C LYS A 51 4.18 10.88 13.66
N ILE A 52 3.50 12.02 13.53
CA ILE A 52 3.46 12.82 12.30
C ILE A 52 4.48 13.95 12.45
N ASP A 53 5.72 13.67 12.08
CA ASP A 53 6.83 14.61 12.08
C ASP A 53 7.42 14.74 10.66
N SER A 54 8.52 15.48 10.50
CA SER A 54 9.18 15.62 9.20
C SER A 54 9.65 14.29 8.62
N LEU A 55 9.97 13.31 9.47
CA LEU A 55 10.43 11.99 9.05
C LEU A 55 9.28 11.18 8.45
N PHE A 56 8.05 11.32 8.94
CA PHE A 56 6.86 10.66 8.39
C PHE A 56 6.76 10.79 6.87
N TYR A 57 6.96 11.99 6.34
CA TYR A 57 6.89 12.30 4.90
C TYR A 57 8.03 11.72 4.06
N THR A 58 8.98 11.01 4.67
CA THR A 58 10.05 10.28 3.97
C THR A 58 9.74 8.80 3.80
N TYR A 59 8.69 8.29 4.44
CA TYR A 59 8.21 6.91 4.29
C TYR A 59 7.07 6.83 3.27
N PRO A 60 6.75 5.64 2.72
CA PRO A 60 7.60 4.48 2.52
C PRO A 60 8.43 4.60 1.23
N LEU A 61 9.76 4.46 1.32
CA LEU A 61 10.66 4.38 0.17
C LEU A 61 10.57 3.02 -0.55
N LYS A 62 11.26 2.91 -1.71
CA LYS A 62 11.38 1.73 -2.61
C LYS A 62 11.29 0.35 -1.95
N ARG A 63 11.86 0.16 -0.76
CA ARG A 63 11.88 -1.13 -0.05
C ARG A 63 10.50 -1.73 0.22
N TYR A 64 9.48 -0.93 0.53
CA TYR A 64 8.14 -1.48 0.82
C TYR A 64 7.33 -1.83 -0.45
N PHE A 65 7.48 -1.05 -1.51
CA PHE A 65 6.75 -1.25 -2.76
C PHE A 65 7.44 -2.25 -3.70
N GLY A 66 8.64 -2.71 -3.33
CA GLY A 66 9.50 -3.55 -4.16
C GLY A 66 10.23 -2.74 -5.23
N ASN A 67 11.38 -3.23 -5.68
CA ASN A 67 12.08 -2.62 -6.82
C ASN A 67 11.33 -2.97 -8.10
N ASN A 68 10.59 -2.01 -8.67
CA ASN A 68 9.99 -2.14 -9.98
C ASN A 68 10.08 -0.79 -10.72
N THR A 69 10.82 -0.78 -11.84
CA THR A 69 11.05 0.43 -12.65
C THR A 69 9.80 0.91 -13.40
N LYS A 70 8.76 0.07 -13.53
CA LYS A 70 7.49 0.43 -14.17
C LYS A 70 6.65 1.39 -13.32
N TYR A 71 6.81 1.37 -12.00
CA TYR A 71 5.95 2.13 -11.09
C TYR A 71 6.72 3.27 -10.42
N ASN A 72 6.09 4.44 -10.40
CA ASN A 72 6.47 5.57 -9.56
C ASN A 72 6.03 5.31 -8.13
N ILE A 73 6.78 5.83 -7.16
CA ILE A 73 6.51 5.68 -5.73
C ILE A 73 6.26 7.06 -5.15
N SER A 74 5.17 7.20 -4.40
CA SER A 74 4.85 8.41 -3.66
C SER A 74 5.26 8.28 -2.20
N THR A 75 5.74 9.36 -1.61
CA THR A 75 5.85 9.52 -0.17
C THR A 75 4.47 9.75 0.45
N TRP A 76 4.38 9.64 1.78
CA TRP A 76 3.17 10.04 2.51
C TRP A 76 2.79 11.50 2.22
N LYS A 77 1.50 11.73 2.01
CA LYS A 77 0.90 13.07 1.85
C LYS A 77 -0.45 13.09 2.54
N LYS A 78 -0.88 14.25 3.04
CA LYS A 78 -2.25 14.42 3.52
C LYS A 78 -3.21 14.29 2.34
N TYR A 79 -4.34 13.65 2.58
CA TYR A 79 -5.36 13.40 1.56
C TYR A 79 -5.88 14.71 0.96
N ASP A 80 -6.23 15.68 1.81
CA ASP A 80 -6.82 16.95 1.41
C ASP A 80 -5.86 17.89 0.64
N ASP A 81 -4.55 17.68 0.76
CA ASP A 81 -3.53 18.53 0.11
C ASP A 81 -3.27 18.14 -1.35
N SER A 82 -4.07 17.24 -1.94
CA SER A 82 -3.73 16.62 -3.21
C SER A 82 -4.75 16.78 -4.33
N ASP A 83 -4.23 16.69 -5.55
CA ASP A 83 -4.85 17.15 -6.79
C ASP A 83 -6.21 16.49 -7.08
N THR A 84 -7.24 17.32 -7.22
CA THR A 84 -8.68 16.95 -7.30
C THR A 84 -9.02 15.89 -8.36
N LEU A 85 -8.27 15.86 -9.48
CA LEU A 85 -8.48 14.91 -10.57
C LEU A 85 -8.11 13.47 -10.21
N ILE A 86 -7.10 13.27 -9.35
CA ILE A 86 -6.67 11.94 -8.90
C ILE A 86 -7.76 11.29 -8.01
N TRP A 87 -8.55 12.13 -7.34
CA TRP A 87 -9.46 11.70 -6.29
C TRP A 87 -10.85 11.30 -6.75
N SER A 88 -11.36 11.90 -7.82
CA SER A 88 -12.69 11.55 -8.34
C SER A 88 -12.81 10.06 -8.68
N GLY A 89 -11.74 9.45 -9.22
CA GLY A 89 -11.69 8.01 -9.47
C GLY A 89 -11.59 7.17 -8.19
N MET A 90 -10.82 7.64 -7.20
CA MET A 90 -10.55 6.89 -5.96
C MET A 90 -11.73 6.94 -4.99
N ASN A 91 -12.43 8.07 -4.88
CA ASN A 91 -13.63 8.22 -4.05
C ASN A 91 -14.73 7.25 -4.51
N LYS A 92 -14.94 7.10 -5.83
CA LYS A 92 -15.93 6.17 -6.38
C LYS A 92 -15.63 4.71 -6.07
N VAL A 93 -14.34 4.34 -6.04
CA VAL A 93 -13.91 2.99 -5.66
C VAL A 93 -14.16 2.78 -4.17
N LEU A 94 -13.75 3.73 -3.32
CA LEU A 94 -13.93 3.62 -1.87
C LEU A 94 -15.40 3.58 -1.45
N GLU A 95 -16.26 4.31 -2.16
CA GLU A 95 -17.72 4.28 -1.99
C GLU A 95 -18.32 2.89 -2.27
N GLN A 96 -17.73 2.12 -3.18
CA GLN A 96 -18.19 0.77 -3.55
C GLN A 96 -17.63 -0.34 -2.63
N CYS A 97 -16.80 0.01 -1.66
CA CYS A 97 -16.26 -0.93 -0.70
C CYS A 97 -17.16 -1.01 0.55
N ASP A 98 -18.04 -2.01 0.63
CA ASP A 98 -18.97 -2.18 1.76
C ASP A 98 -18.28 -2.17 3.14
N ASP A 99 -17.11 -2.83 3.25
CA ASP A 99 -16.33 -2.94 4.49
C ASP A 99 -15.43 -1.70 4.80
N ASN A 100 -15.55 -0.63 4.03
CA ASN A 100 -14.68 0.57 4.10
C ASN A 100 -15.43 1.87 4.35
N ILE A 101 -16.73 1.79 4.66
CA ILE A 101 -17.60 2.96 4.88
C ILE A 101 -16.99 3.93 5.89
N GLU A 102 -16.32 3.44 6.94
CA GLU A 102 -15.65 4.29 7.94
C GLU A 102 -14.55 5.17 7.32
N LEU A 103 -13.62 4.57 6.56
CA LEU A 103 -12.54 5.30 5.89
C LEU A 103 -13.11 6.32 4.90
N TYR A 104 -14.10 5.92 4.10
CA TYR A 104 -14.76 6.82 3.15
C TYR A 104 -15.44 7.99 3.86
N MET A 105 -16.18 7.75 4.95
CA MET A 105 -16.82 8.81 5.72
C MET A 105 -15.81 9.78 6.34
N HIS A 106 -14.68 9.28 6.85
CA HIS A 106 -13.63 10.14 7.41
C HIS A 106 -12.99 11.03 6.34
N ILE A 107 -12.74 10.48 5.15
CA ILE A 107 -12.31 11.25 3.98
C ILE A 107 -13.33 12.35 3.66
N MET A 108 -14.62 12.01 3.56
CA MET A 108 -15.68 12.98 3.21
C MET A 108 -15.88 14.06 4.28
N LYS A 109 -15.49 13.81 5.53
CA LYS A 109 -15.53 14.78 6.63
C LYS A 109 -14.27 15.64 6.73
N GLY A 110 -13.25 15.42 5.89
CA GLY A 110 -11.97 16.13 5.98
C GLY A 110 -11.16 15.79 7.23
N GLU A 111 -11.32 14.55 7.75
CA GLU A 111 -10.49 14.06 8.85
C GLU A 111 -9.04 13.82 8.40
N GLU A 112 -8.12 13.69 9.36
CA GLU A 112 -6.69 13.54 9.06
C GLU A 112 -6.34 12.17 8.47
N ILE A 113 -6.52 12.06 7.16
CA ILE A 113 -6.13 10.90 6.36
C ILE A 113 -4.83 11.21 5.62
N TYR A 114 -3.91 10.26 5.66
CA TYR A 114 -2.68 10.30 4.86
C TYR A 114 -2.67 9.16 3.87
N TYR A 115 -2.01 9.35 2.74
CA TYR A 115 -1.86 8.30 1.74
C TYR A 115 -0.45 8.21 1.16
N SER A 116 -0.10 7.01 0.71
CA SER A 116 1.10 6.73 -0.08
C SER A 116 0.81 5.53 -0.98
N GLY A 117 1.49 5.42 -2.12
CA GLY A 117 1.29 4.31 -3.04
C GLY A 117 2.35 4.19 -4.14
N SER A 118 2.29 3.05 -4.83
CA SER A 118 3.03 2.80 -6.08
C SER A 118 2.08 2.76 -7.27
N TYR A 119 2.36 3.59 -8.28
CA TYR A 119 1.46 3.83 -9.40
C TYR A 119 2.20 3.96 -10.73
N GLN A 120 1.48 3.80 -11.83
CA GLN A 120 1.92 4.13 -13.19
C GLN A 120 0.91 5.07 -13.83
N TYR A 121 1.32 5.79 -14.88
CA TYR A 121 0.38 6.56 -15.68
C TYR A 121 -0.23 5.68 -16.77
N MET A 122 -1.55 5.71 -16.91
CA MET A 122 -2.29 5.07 -17.98
C MET A 122 -3.17 6.10 -18.68
N LYS A 123 -3.50 5.90 -19.96
CA LYS A 123 -4.48 6.75 -20.64
C LYS A 123 -5.88 6.19 -20.44
N ASN A 124 -6.83 7.05 -20.13
CA ASN A 124 -8.25 6.68 -20.10
C ASN A 124 -8.84 6.63 -21.54
N ARG A 125 -10.13 6.34 -21.66
CA ARG A 125 -10.84 6.26 -22.96
C ARG A 125 -10.86 7.60 -23.73
N GLU A 126 -10.66 8.71 -23.05
CA GLU A 126 -10.57 10.07 -23.63
C GLU A 126 -9.12 10.47 -23.94
N GLY A 127 -8.14 9.58 -23.73
CA GLY A 127 -6.72 9.86 -23.96
C GLY A 127 -6.02 10.65 -22.85
N LYS A 128 -6.71 10.98 -21.76
CA LYS A 128 -6.15 11.70 -20.60
C LYS A 128 -5.31 10.76 -19.73
N GLN A 129 -4.19 11.26 -19.21
CA GLN A 129 -3.34 10.48 -18.30
C GLN A 129 -3.94 10.42 -16.89
N GLU A 130 -4.05 9.22 -16.35
CA GLU A 130 -4.56 8.93 -15.01
C GLU A 130 -3.58 8.01 -14.26
N ARG A 131 -3.55 8.12 -12.93
CA ARG A 131 -2.73 7.24 -12.09
C ARG A 131 -3.45 5.92 -11.86
N SER A 132 -2.80 4.81 -12.21
CA SER A 132 -3.22 3.46 -11.87
C SER A 132 -2.31 2.90 -10.77
N TYR A 133 -2.88 2.65 -9.60
CA TYR A 133 -2.16 2.17 -8.41
C TYR A 133 -2.05 0.64 -8.40
N LYS A 134 -0.83 0.12 -8.21
CA LYS A 134 -0.59 -1.30 -7.89
C LYS A 134 -0.85 -1.59 -6.42
N LYS A 135 -0.44 -0.66 -5.55
CA LYS A 135 -0.67 -0.68 -4.11
C LYS A 135 -0.87 0.75 -3.62
N ILE A 136 -1.87 0.97 -2.78
CA ILE A 136 -2.08 2.24 -2.08
C ILE A 136 -2.39 1.98 -0.61
N LEU A 137 -1.88 2.87 0.23
CA LEU A 137 -2.02 2.84 1.67
C LEU A 137 -2.80 4.08 2.09
N PHE A 138 -3.76 3.89 2.99
CA PHE A 138 -4.43 4.97 3.69
C PHE A 138 -4.21 4.81 5.19
N LEU A 139 -3.68 5.85 5.80
CA LEU A 139 -3.53 5.96 7.24
C LEU A 139 -4.64 6.86 7.76
N ASP A 140 -5.55 6.28 8.52
CA ASP A 140 -6.62 6.96 9.20
C ASP A 140 -6.23 7.18 10.66
N LEU A 141 -5.88 8.42 11.01
CA LEU A 141 -5.51 8.77 12.38
C LEU A 141 -6.69 8.77 13.34
N LYS A 142 -7.91 8.97 12.84
CA LYS A 142 -9.12 9.01 13.66
C LYS A 142 -9.42 7.63 14.24
N SER A 143 -9.39 6.61 13.37
CA SER A 143 -9.66 5.22 13.76
C SER A 143 -8.41 4.45 14.18
N ASN A 144 -7.21 5.05 14.05
CA ASN A 144 -5.92 4.38 14.23
C ASN A 144 -5.82 3.10 13.37
N LYS A 145 -6.20 3.23 12.09
CA LYS A 145 -6.15 2.13 11.11
C LYS A 145 -5.26 2.46 9.93
N LEU A 146 -4.59 1.42 9.43
CA LEU A 146 -3.84 1.42 8.18
C LEU A 146 -4.51 0.46 7.21
N HIS A 147 -5.04 1.00 6.12
CA HIS A 147 -5.67 0.25 5.04
C HIS A 147 -4.67 0.06 3.92
N ILE A 148 -4.43 -1.19 3.49
CA ILE A 148 -3.50 -1.51 2.41
C ILE A 148 -4.29 -2.17 1.29
N PHE A 149 -4.54 -1.38 0.25
CA PHE A 149 -5.20 -1.83 -0.97
C PHE A 149 -4.13 -2.36 -1.93
N LYS A 150 -4.35 -3.58 -2.43
CA LYS A 150 -3.45 -4.23 -3.39
C LYS A 150 -4.24 -4.67 -4.61
N ASP A 151 -3.55 -4.61 -5.75
CA ASP A 151 -3.78 -5.52 -6.87
C ASP A 151 -5.05 -5.30 -7.74
N VAL A 152 -5.10 -4.20 -8.51
CA VAL A 152 -6.13 -3.98 -9.55
C VAL A 152 -6.11 -5.06 -10.65
N ASN A 153 -4.98 -5.77 -10.82
CA ASN A 153 -4.70 -6.54 -12.03
C ASN A 153 -5.01 -8.03 -11.93
N LYS A 154 -5.56 -8.53 -10.81
CA LYS A 154 -5.91 -9.96 -10.75
C LYS A 154 -7.07 -10.35 -11.63
N THR A 155 -7.90 -9.40 -12.07
CA THR A 155 -9.15 -9.76 -12.75
C THR A 155 -9.69 -8.71 -13.73
N SER A 156 -8.83 -8.00 -14.45
CA SER A 156 -9.31 -7.25 -15.61
C SER A 156 -8.35 -7.39 -16.78
N ILE A 157 -8.85 -8.15 -17.75
CA ILE A 157 -8.68 -7.94 -19.19
C ILE A 157 -8.91 -6.44 -19.46
N LEU A 158 -7.91 -5.62 -19.19
CA LEU A 158 -7.80 -4.31 -19.82
C LEU A 158 -7.20 -4.61 -21.17
N VAL A 159 -8.02 -4.46 -22.21
CA VAL A 159 -7.62 -4.46 -23.60
C VAL A 159 -6.38 -3.58 -23.71
N PHE A 160 -5.22 -4.21 -23.85
CA PHE A 160 -4.03 -3.55 -24.34
C PHE A 160 -4.38 -3.09 -25.75
N CYS A 161 -4.45 -1.79 -25.98
CA CYS A 161 -4.18 -1.28 -27.32
C CYS A 161 -2.66 -1.26 -27.46
N PRO A 162 -2.05 -2.20 -28.22
CA PRO A 162 -0.65 -2.07 -28.59
C PRO A 162 -0.53 -0.88 -29.55
N TYR A 163 0.44 -0.01 -29.29
CA TYR A 163 1.14 0.70 -30.35
C TYR A 163 2.55 0.14 -30.38
#